data_AF-A0A2S9FMN7-F1
#
_entry.id   AF-A0A2S9FMN7-F1
#
_cell.length_a   1.000
_cell.length_b   1.000
_cell.length_c   1.000
_cell.angle_alpha   90.00
_cell.angle_beta   90.00
_cell.angle_gamma   90.00
#
_symmetry.space_group_name_H-M   'P 1'
#
loop_
_entity.id
_entity.type
_entity.pdbx_description
1 polymer ?
#
loop_
_entity_poly.entity_id
_entity_poly.type
_entity_poly.pdbx_seq_one_letter_code
_entity_poly.pdbx_strand_id
1 'polypeptide(L)'
;LQTFTARMAGFPVTVKGLSRFTDPAESRETLAGMKDGSVDIVIGTHRLIQTGVTWKDLGLVVVDEEQRFGVEHKEHIKSMRTHVDVLTMSATPIPRTLEMSLAGIREMSTILTPPEERYPVLTYVGAHDDKQVAAA
;
A
#
# COMPACT_ATOMS: atom_id res chain seq x y z
N LEU A 1 -2.42 1.11 -10.11
CA LEU A 1 -3.54 0.62 -10.95
C LEU A 1 -3.06 -0.44 -11.94
N GLN A 2 -2.10 -0.11 -12.81
CA GLN A 2 -1.62 -0.96 -13.92
C GLN A 2 -1.42 -2.45 -13.56
N THR A 3 -0.65 -2.76 -12.52
CA THR A 3 -0.37 -4.17 -12.13
C THR A 3 -1.63 -4.95 -11.76
N PHE A 4 -2.54 -4.34 -11.00
CA PHE A 4 -3.79 -5.00 -10.60
C PHE A 4 -4.73 -5.16 -11.79
N THR A 5 -4.89 -4.13 -12.63
CA THR A 5 -5.70 -4.22 -13.85
C THR A 5 -5.18 -5.31 -14.79
N ALA A 6 -3.86 -5.41 -14.97
CA ALA A 6 -3.25 -6.45 -15.81
C ALA A 6 -3.48 -7.86 -15.24
N ARG A 7 -3.31 -8.05 -13.92
CA ARG A 7 -3.54 -9.35 -13.28
C ARG A 7 -5.01 -9.77 -13.24
N MET A 8 -5.93 -8.81 -13.14
CA MET A 8 -7.36 -9.05 -13.05
C MET A 8 -8.09 -9.03 -14.39
N ALA A 9 -7.39 -8.77 -15.51
CA ALA A 9 -8.00 -8.62 -16.84
C ALA A 9 -8.83 -9.84 -17.31
N GLY A 10 -8.52 -11.04 -16.82
CA GLY A 10 -9.26 -12.26 -17.13
C GLY A 10 -10.44 -12.57 -16.19
N PHE A 11 -10.68 -11.72 -15.19
CA PHE A 11 -11.71 -11.93 -14.18
C PHE A 11 -12.78 -10.83 -14.26
N PRO A 12 -14.03 -11.11 -13.88
CA PRO A 12 -15.11 -10.12 -13.83
C PRO A 12 -14.94 -9.22 -12.58
N VAL A 13 -13.79 -8.56 -12.46
CA VAL A 13 -13.41 -7.72 -11.32
C VAL A 13 -13.17 -6.31 -11.80
N THR A 14 -13.90 -5.36 -11.24
CA THR A 14 -13.78 -3.94 -11.58
C THR A 14 -12.75 -3.28 -10.66
N VAL A 15 -11.61 -2.88 -11.24
CA VAL A 15 -10.54 -2.17 -10.53
C VAL A 15 -10.61 -0.68 -10.86
N LYS A 16 -10.76 0.18 -9.84
CA LYS A 16 -10.73 1.64 -9.99
C LYS A 16 -9.64 2.28 -9.14
N GLY A 17 -9.19 3.45 -9.57
CA GLY A 17 -8.16 4.23 -8.90
C GLY A 17 -8.73 5.50 -8.28
N LEU A 18 -8.39 5.78 -7.02
CA LEU A 18 -8.76 7.04 -6.37
C LEU A 18 -7.53 7.75 -5.82
N SER A 19 -7.12 8.83 -6.48
CA SER A 19 -5.95 9.62 -6.08
C SER A 19 -6.25 11.11 -6.08
N ARG A 20 -5.24 11.93 -5.76
CA ARG A 20 -5.33 13.39 -5.91
C ARG A 20 -5.39 13.85 -7.37
N PHE A 21 -4.99 12.98 -8.31
CA PHE A 21 -4.90 13.27 -9.74
C PHE A 21 -6.07 12.67 -10.53
N THR A 22 -6.96 11.94 -9.86
CA THR A 22 -8.15 11.37 -10.51
C THR A 22 -9.13 12.50 -10.77
N ASP A 23 -9.74 12.52 -11.96
CA ASP A 23 -10.69 13.55 -12.33
C ASP A 23 -11.88 13.61 -11.36
N PRO A 24 -12.47 14.80 -11.10
CA PRO A 24 -13.59 14.93 -10.17
C PRO A 24 -14.83 14.13 -10.59
N ALA A 25 -15.05 13.93 -11.89
CA ALA A 25 -16.15 13.11 -12.41
C ALA A 25 -15.92 11.63 -12.08
N GLU A 26 -14.74 11.09 -12.43
CA GLU A 26 -14.36 9.70 -12.17
C GLU A 26 -14.26 9.40 -10.67
N SER A 27 -13.80 10.35 -9.86
CA SER A 27 -13.77 10.22 -8.40
C SER A 27 -15.18 10.02 -7.83
N ARG A 28 -16.17 10.76 -8.33
CA ARG A 28 -17.57 10.63 -7.88
C ARG A 28 -18.18 9.31 -8.31
N GLU A 29 -17.91 8.88 -9.55
CA GLU A 29 -18.33 7.57 -10.06
C GLU A 29 -17.73 6.44 -9.22
N THR A 30 -16.44 6.51 -8.90
CA THR A 30 -15.75 5.51 -8.10
C THR A 30 -16.33 5.44 -6.69
N LEU A 31 -16.58 6.59 -6.04
CA LEU A 31 -17.20 6.64 -4.71
C LEU A 31 -18.63 6.09 -4.70
N ALA A 32 -19.41 6.35 -5.75
CA ALA A 32 -20.74 5.74 -5.90
C ALA A 32 -20.63 4.22 -6.09
N GLY A 33 -19.69 3.78 -6.92
CA GLY A 33 -19.43 2.37 -7.20
C GLY A 33 -18.92 1.55 -6.01
N MET A 34 -18.19 2.19 -5.10
CA MET A 34 -17.78 1.59 -3.81
C MET A 34 -18.98 1.37 -2.87
N LYS A 35 -19.98 2.24 -2.95
CA LYS A 35 -21.18 2.19 -2.11
C LYS A 35 -22.21 1.16 -2.63
N ASP A 36 -22.36 1.03 -3.94
CA ASP A 36 -23.28 0.05 -4.56
C ASP A 36 -22.65 -1.34 -4.77
N GLY A 37 -21.31 -1.42 -4.71
CA GLY A 37 -20.52 -2.64 -4.88
C GLY A 37 -20.28 -3.03 -6.34
N SER A 38 -20.43 -2.10 -7.29
CA SER A 38 -20.03 -2.28 -8.69
C SER A 38 -18.51 -2.21 -8.88
N VAL A 39 -17.79 -1.65 -7.90
CA VAL A 39 -16.33 -1.62 -7.86
C VAL A 39 -15.82 -2.56 -6.78
N ASP A 40 -15.11 -3.60 -7.20
CA ASP A 40 -14.60 -4.65 -6.31
C ASP A 40 -13.26 -4.26 -5.65
N ILE A 41 -12.37 -3.63 -6.43
CA ILE A 41 -11.03 -3.26 -5.95
C ILE A 41 -10.82 -1.76 -6.20
N VAL A 42 -10.57 -1.04 -5.11
CA VAL A 42 -10.16 0.36 -5.17
C VAL A 42 -8.74 0.52 -4.67
N ILE A 43 -7.91 1.15 -5.49
CA ILE A 43 -6.52 1.48 -5.16
C ILE A 43 -6.40 2.99 -5.05
N GLY A 44 -5.96 3.47 -3.91
CA GLY A 44 -5.86 4.90 -3.68
C GLY A 44 -4.93 5.29 -2.55
N THR A 45 -4.88 6.59 -2.30
CA THR A 45 -4.11 7.16 -1.20
C THR A 45 -5.00 7.31 0.04
N HIS A 46 -4.51 8.07 1.03
CA HIS A 46 -5.28 8.48 2.21
C HIS A 46 -6.65 9.11 1.91
N ARG A 47 -6.97 9.50 0.67
CA ARG A 47 -8.34 9.92 0.29
C ARG A 47 -9.38 8.85 0.59
N LEU A 48 -9.03 7.57 0.55
CA LEU A 48 -9.92 6.46 0.90
C LEU A 48 -10.23 6.37 2.40
N ILE A 49 -9.44 7.05 3.22
CA ILE A 49 -9.49 7.06 4.68
C ILE A 49 -10.16 8.36 5.17
N GLN A 50 -10.60 9.23 4.26
CA GLN A 50 -11.30 10.47 4.63
C GLN A 50 -12.73 10.18 5.09
N THR A 51 -13.23 11.05 5.97
CA THR A 51 -14.61 11.02 6.43
C THR A 51 -15.58 11.16 5.26
N GLY A 52 -16.53 10.22 5.15
CA GLY A 52 -17.55 10.20 4.08
C GLY A 52 -17.36 9.14 3.00
N VAL A 53 -16.27 8.36 3.03
CA VAL A 53 -16.16 7.14 2.22
C VAL A 53 -17.01 6.05 2.85
N THR A 54 -17.91 5.45 2.07
CA THR A 54 -18.76 4.34 2.51
C THR A 54 -18.52 3.14 1.61
N TRP A 55 -18.46 1.97 2.23
CA TRP A 55 -18.26 0.69 1.57
C TRP A 55 -19.54 -0.13 1.69
N LYS A 56 -19.86 -0.91 0.67
CA LYS A 56 -20.97 -1.88 0.75
C LYS A 56 -20.64 -3.02 1.70
N ASP A 57 -19.54 -3.71 1.43
CA ASP A 57 -19.06 -4.86 2.18
C ASP A 57 -17.54 -4.92 2.07
N LEU A 58 -16.84 -4.33 3.05
CA LEU A 58 -15.38 -4.24 3.03
C LEU A 58 -14.79 -5.47 3.72
N GLY A 59 -14.30 -6.43 2.94
CA GLY A 59 -13.71 -7.67 3.47
C GLY A 59 -12.21 -7.60 3.76
N LEU A 60 -11.46 -6.81 2.97
CA LEU A 60 -9.99 -6.76 3.07
C LEU A 60 -9.48 -5.33 2.84
N VAL A 61 -8.57 -4.89 3.70
CA VAL A 61 -7.79 -3.67 3.51
C VAL A 61 -6.32 -4.02 3.36
N VAL A 62 -5.71 -3.56 2.29
CA VAL A 62 -4.27 -3.69 2.07
C VAL A 62 -3.62 -2.33 2.28
N VAL A 63 -2.69 -2.25 3.22
CA VAL A 63 -1.92 -1.03 3.54
C VAL A 63 -0.46 -1.27 3.17
N ASP A 64 0.06 -0.45 2.27
CA ASP A 64 1.47 -0.49 1.90
C ASP A 64 2.24 0.67 2.57
N GLU A 65 3.39 0.36 3.16
CA GLU A 65 4.25 1.27 3.91
C GLU A 65 3.48 2.09 4.97
N GLU A 66 2.78 1.40 5.88
CA GLU A 66 1.95 1.96 6.96
C GLU A 66 2.68 3.08 7.74
N GLN A 67 4.01 2.99 7.89
CA GLN A 67 4.81 4.00 8.57
C GLN A 67 4.75 5.39 7.93
N ARG A 68 4.46 5.50 6.62
CA ARG A 68 4.30 6.78 5.91
C ARG A 68 2.97 7.49 6.17
N PHE A 69 2.01 6.81 6.81
CA PHE A 69 0.73 7.42 7.15
C PHE A 69 0.83 8.23 8.46
N GLY A 70 0.13 9.38 8.47
CA GLY A 70 -0.04 10.20 9.68
C GLY A 70 -0.81 9.47 10.77
N VAL A 71 -0.70 9.97 12.00
CA VAL A 71 -1.31 9.35 13.19
C VAL A 71 -2.83 9.24 13.05
N GLU A 72 -3.50 10.29 12.58
CA GLU A 72 -4.96 10.29 12.39
C GLU A 72 -5.42 9.19 11.41
N HIS A 73 -4.71 9.01 10.29
CA HIS A 73 -5.02 7.94 9.34
C HIS A 73 -4.83 6.56 9.95
N LYS A 74 -3.81 6.38 10.80
CA LYS A 74 -3.57 5.11 11.50
C LYS A 74 -4.68 4.79 12.48
N GLU A 75 -5.17 5.78 13.23
CA GLU A 75 -6.33 5.59 14.11
C GLU A 75 -7.60 5.24 13.33
N HIS A 76 -7.82 5.85 12.16
CA HIS A 76 -8.96 5.46 11.31
C HIS A 76 -8.82 4.02 10.79
N ILE A 77 -7.64 3.61 10.33
CA ILE A 77 -7.36 2.22 9.94
C ILE A 77 -7.58 1.26 11.11
N LYS A 78 -7.12 1.61 12.32
CA LYS A 78 -7.35 0.80 13.53
C LYS A 78 -8.83 0.65 13.85
N SER A 79 -9.63 1.69 13.67
CA SER A 79 -11.07 1.61 13.89
C SER A 79 -11.76 0.64 12.92
N MET A 80 -11.24 0.52 11.68
CA MET A 80 -11.73 -0.43 10.67
C MET A 80 -11.29 -1.88 10.95
N ARG A 81 -10.12 -2.09 11.58
CA ARG A 81 -9.58 -3.44 11.91
C ARG A 81 -10.50 -4.30 12.79
N THR A 82 -11.45 -3.69 13.49
CA THR A 82 -12.37 -4.43 14.37
C THR A 82 -13.33 -5.35 13.60
N HIS A 83 -13.59 -5.07 12.32
CA HIS A 83 -14.57 -5.80 11.52
C HIS A 83 -14.03 -6.29 10.17
N VAL A 84 -12.78 -5.97 9.85
CA VAL A 84 -12.20 -6.15 8.50
C VAL A 84 -10.79 -6.69 8.60
N ASP A 85 -10.45 -7.64 7.72
CA ASP A 85 -9.10 -8.18 7.63
C ASP A 85 -8.13 -7.14 7.07
N VAL A 86 -6.96 -7.00 7.70
CA VAL A 86 -5.96 -5.99 7.29
C VAL A 86 -4.61 -6.63 7.01
N LEU A 87 -4.16 -6.48 5.76
CA LEU A 87 -2.83 -6.87 5.32
C LEU A 87 -1.93 -5.63 5.24
N THR A 88 -0.95 -5.54 6.14
CA THR A 88 0.10 -4.51 6.05
C THR A 88 1.32 -5.06 5.32
N MET A 89 1.83 -4.34 4.32
CA MET A 89 3.09 -4.61 3.63
C MET A 89 4.08 -3.48 3.90
N SER A 90 5.36 -3.81 4.04
CA SER A 90 6.44 -2.82 4.13
C SER A 90 7.73 -3.38 3.54
N ALA A 91 8.51 -2.54 2.86
CA ALA A 91 9.84 -2.91 2.40
C ALA A 91 10.90 -2.80 3.49
N THR A 92 10.65 -2.02 4.56
CA THR A 92 11.61 -1.82 5.64
C THR A 92 11.39 -2.86 6.74
N PRO A 93 12.37 -3.74 7.03
CA PRO A 93 12.22 -4.71 8.10
C PRO A 93 12.12 -3.98 9.45
N ILE A 94 11.18 -4.43 10.28
CA ILE A 94 11.03 -3.98 11.66
C ILE A 94 12.23 -4.51 12.48
N PRO A 95 12.75 -3.77 13.48
CA PRO A 95 13.79 -4.29 14.36
C PRO A 95 13.39 -5.64 14.97
N ARG A 96 14.31 -6.61 14.92
CA ARG A 96 14.03 -8.00 15.31
C ARG A 96 13.54 -8.14 16.76
N THR A 97 13.99 -7.25 17.64
CA THR A 97 13.52 -7.19 19.04
C THR A 97 12.04 -6.84 19.14
N LEU A 98 11.54 -5.92 18.30
CA LEU A 98 10.13 -5.56 18.25
C LEU A 98 9.30 -6.68 17.63
N GLU A 99 9.85 -7.38 16.63
CA GLU A 99 9.21 -8.55 16.04
C GLU A 99 8.99 -9.67 17.09
N MET A 100 10.02 -9.98 17.89
CA MET A 100 9.92 -10.96 18.97
C MET A 100 8.90 -10.56 20.04
N SER A 101 8.85 -9.27 20.38
CA SER A 101 7.87 -8.74 21.36
C SER A 101 6.42 -8.78 20.84
N LEU A 102 6.21 -8.74 19.52
CA LEU A 102 4.90 -8.82 18.88
C LEU A 102 4.49 -10.25 18.54
N ALA A 103 5.36 -11.23 18.73
CA ALA A 103 5.08 -12.63 18.45
C ALA A 103 3.88 -13.12 19.28
N GLY A 104 2.89 -13.71 18.60
CA GLY A 104 1.64 -14.18 19.20
C GLY A 104 0.52 -13.12 19.31
N ILE A 105 0.86 -11.83 19.21
CA ILE A 105 -0.13 -10.73 19.16
C ILE A 105 -0.41 -10.31 17.71
N ARG A 106 0.62 -10.35 16.85
CA ARG A 106 0.53 -10.02 15.43
C ARG A 106 1.26 -11.05 14.60
N GLU A 107 0.54 -11.70 13.69
CA GLU A 107 1.16 -12.58 12.70
C GLU A 107 1.96 -11.76 11.69
N MET A 108 3.18 -12.21 11.41
CA MET A 108 4.12 -11.52 10.53
C MET A 108 4.80 -12.56 9.64
N SER A 109 4.94 -12.23 8.35
CA SER A 109 5.64 -13.05 7.37
C SER A 109 6.71 -12.19 6.71
N THR A 110 7.95 -12.68 6.71
CA THR A 110 9.12 -11.97 6.18
C THR A 110 9.63 -12.69 4.94
N ILE A 111 9.72 -11.96 3.83
CA ILE A 111 10.26 -12.46 2.56
C ILE A 111 11.70 -11.98 2.44
N LEU A 112 12.68 -12.88 2.62
CA LEU A 112 14.11 -12.54 2.61
C LEU A 112 14.80 -12.82 1.26
N THR A 113 14.26 -13.74 0.47
CA THR A 113 14.87 -14.16 -0.78
C THR A 113 14.74 -13.05 -1.83
N PRO A 114 15.85 -12.48 -2.33
CA PRO A 114 15.78 -11.51 -3.41
C PRO A 114 15.36 -12.18 -4.74
N PRO A 115 14.79 -11.43 -5.69
CA PRO A 115 14.52 -11.92 -7.03
C PRO A 115 15.79 -12.40 -7.75
N GLU A 116 15.67 -13.39 -8.62
CA GLU A 116 16.81 -14.04 -9.30
C GLU A 116 17.69 -13.08 -10.13
N GLU A 117 17.10 -12.06 -10.74
CA GLU A 117 17.81 -11.12 -11.63
C GLU A 117 18.38 -9.89 -10.90
N ARG A 118 18.53 -9.94 -9.57
CA ARG A 118 19.01 -8.79 -8.79
C ARG A 118 20.54 -8.76 -8.69
N TYR A 119 21.18 -7.97 -9.55
CA TYR A 119 22.61 -7.67 -9.42
C TYR A 119 22.88 -6.66 -8.29
N PRO A 120 23.98 -6.79 -7.53
CA PRO A 120 24.37 -5.81 -6.53
C PRO A 120 24.65 -4.43 -7.17
N VAL A 121 24.26 -3.36 -6.48
CA VAL A 121 24.64 -1.99 -6.86
C VAL A 121 26.10 -1.76 -6.46
N LEU A 122 26.95 -1.39 -7.42
CA LEU A 122 28.33 -0.99 -7.15
C LEU A 122 28.32 0.31 -6.35
N THR A 123 28.61 0.21 -5.05
CA THR A 123 28.57 1.35 -4.13
C THR A 123 30.00 1.79 -3.80
N TYR A 124 30.29 3.07 -4.03
CA TYR A 124 31.55 3.70 -3.64
C TYR A 124 31.31 4.65 -2.46
N VAL A 125 32.17 4.59 -1.45
CA VAL A 125 32.12 5.46 -0.27
C VAL A 125 33.45 6.20 -0.16
N GLY A 126 33.42 7.52 -0.20
CA GLY A 126 34.59 8.37 -0.19
C GLY A 126 34.24 9.83 0.07
N ALA A 127 35.26 10.68 0.19
CA ALA A 127 35.06 12.13 0.25
C ALA A 127 34.49 12.64 -1.08
N HIS A 128 33.71 13.73 -1.04
CA HIS A 128 33.18 14.35 -2.24
C HIS A 128 34.32 14.95 -3.07
N ASP A 129 34.46 14.48 -4.31
CA ASP A 129 35.43 14.99 -5.30
C ASP A 129 34.70 15.17 -6.64
N ASP A 130 34.66 16.41 -7.14
CA ASP A 130 34.00 16.77 -8.40
C ASP A 130 34.52 15.95 -9.59
N LYS A 131 35.80 15.55 -9.57
CA LYS A 131 36.39 14.72 -10.62
C LYS A 131 35.82 13.29 -10.60
N GLN A 132 35.55 12.75 -9.41
CA GLN A 132 34.93 11.43 -9.26
C GLN A 132 33.46 11.47 -9.64
N VAL A 133 32.75 12.56 -9.33
CA VAL A 133 31.35 12.76 -9.72
C VAL A 133 31.20 12.91 -11.24
N ALA A 134 32.13 13.61 -11.91
CA ALA A 134 32.09 13.75 -13.37
C ALA A 134 32.50 12.48 -14.13
N ALA A 135 33.20 11.55 -13.48
CA ALA A 135 33.64 10.28 -14.07
C ALA A 135 32.66 9.11 -13.83
N ALA A 136 31.74 9.27 -12.88
CA ALA A 136 30.67 8.33 -12.58
C ALA A 136 29.46 8.55 -13.51
#